data_AF-D8UAI5-F1
#
_entry.id   AF-D8UAI5-F1
#
_cell.length_a   1.000
_cell.length_b   1.000
_cell.length_c   1.000
_cell.angle_alpha   90.00
_cell.angle_beta   90.00
_cell.angle_gamma   90.00
#
_symmetry.space_group_name_H-M   'P 1'
#
loop_
_entity.id
_entity.type
_entity.pdbx_description
1 polymer ?
#
loop_
_entity_poly.entity_id
_entity_poly.type
_entity_poly.pdbx_seq_one_letter_code
_entity_poly.pdbx_strand_id
1 'polypeptide(L)'
;MIQIVSIDYYMAPPIPHIDYCFSSLEGTTVDLVPVIRIFGATPAGQKACIHVHRAFPYFYVPYDDSLPSTPQEGNGGGNGGSSASKQRQVVHALQLVRGKPFYGYLMDEQLYIKVVL
;
A
#
# COMPACT_ATOMS: atom_id res chain seq x y z
N MET A 1 10.17 9.71 25.05
CA MET A 1 9.59 10.23 23.78
C MET A 1 10.72 10.79 22.93
N ILE A 2 10.77 10.49 21.63
CA ILE A 2 11.79 11.03 20.72
C ILE A 2 11.23 12.29 20.05
N GLN A 3 12.02 13.38 20.02
CA GLN A 3 11.71 14.57 19.24
C GLN A 3 12.01 14.29 17.76
N ILE A 4 11.02 14.52 16.89
CA ILE A 4 11.18 14.35 15.44
C ILE A 4 11.89 15.57 14.87
N VAL A 5 12.99 15.33 14.14
CA VAL A 5 13.77 16.38 13.46
C VAL A 5 13.62 16.26 11.95
N SER A 6 13.72 15.04 11.42
CA SER A 6 13.58 14.77 9.98
C SER A 6 12.94 13.40 9.77
N ILE A 7 12.20 13.28 8.68
CA ILE A 7 11.60 12.04 8.22
C ILE A 7 11.96 11.85 6.75
N ASP A 8 12.43 10.67 6.41
CA ASP A 8 12.56 10.22 5.02
C ASP A 8 12.06 8.78 4.86
N TYR A 9 12.09 8.26 3.65
CA TYR A 9 11.78 6.86 3.37
C TYR A 9 12.76 6.28 2.36
N TYR A 10 12.90 4.97 2.38
CA TYR A 10 13.64 4.22 1.37
C TYR A 10 12.98 2.87 1.11
N MET A 11 13.35 2.23 -0.01
CA MET A 11 12.90 0.88 -0.36
C MET A 11 13.95 -0.14 0.07
N ALA A 12 13.54 -1.19 0.79
CA ALA A 12 14.42 -2.24 1.30
C ALA A 12 13.83 -3.63 1.04
N PRO A 13 14.65 -4.69 0.93
CA PRO A 13 14.15 -6.06 0.98
C PRO A 13 13.37 -6.31 2.29
N PRO A 14 12.24 -7.02 2.25
CA PRO A 14 11.42 -7.23 3.43
C PRO A 14 12.14 -8.12 4.46
N ILE A 15 12.03 -7.74 5.74
CA ILE A 15 12.58 -8.52 6.85
C ILE A 15 11.52 -9.51 7.36
N PRO A 16 11.81 -10.83 7.41
CA PRO A 16 10.90 -11.82 7.97
C PRO A 16 10.42 -11.44 9.38
N HIS A 17 9.16 -11.72 9.69
CA HIS A 17 8.47 -11.38 10.95
C HIS A 17 8.20 -9.89 11.21
N ILE A 18 8.81 -8.98 10.44
CA ILE A 18 8.61 -7.53 10.57
C ILE A 18 7.82 -6.97 9.39
N ASP A 19 8.12 -7.40 8.16
CA ASP A 19 7.51 -6.90 6.93
C ASP A 19 6.58 -7.92 6.27
N TYR A 20 5.83 -7.47 5.26
CA TYR A 20 5.12 -8.37 4.35
C TYR A 20 6.09 -8.92 3.31
N CYS A 21 6.41 -10.21 3.40
CA CYS A 21 7.29 -10.88 2.45
C CYS A 21 6.54 -11.49 1.25
N PHE A 22 5.21 -11.50 1.28
CA PHE A 22 4.37 -12.15 0.28
C PHE A 22 3.16 -11.28 -0.07
N SER A 23 2.82 -11.22 -1.35
CA SER A 23 1.68 -10.51 -1.90
C SER A 23 0.56 -11.49 -2.18
N SER A 24 -0.57 -11.38 -1.47
CA SER A 24 -1.76 -12.19 -1.77
C SER A 24 -2.43 -11.79 -3.09
N LEU A 25 -2.19 -10.56 -3.56
CA LEU A 25 -2.76 -10.05 -4.80
C LEU A 25 -2.07 -10.66 -6.03
N GLU A 26 -0.74 -10.75 -6.00
CA GLU A 26 0.06 -11.27 -7.11
C GLU A 26 0.42 -12.75 -6.94
N GLY A 27 0.28 -13.30 -5.73
CA GLY A 27 0.67 -14.68 -5.41
C GLY A 27 2.19 -14.89 -5.39
N THR A 28 2.97 -13.82 -5.25
CA THR A 28 4.43 -13.80 -5.37
C THR A 28 5.10 -13.20 -4.13
N THR A 29 6.41 -13.41 -4.01
CA THR A 29 7.23 -12.76 -2.98
C THR A 29 7.41 -11.28 -3.27
N VAL A 30 7.36 -10.45 -2.23
CA VAL A 30 7.60 -9.01 -2.32
C VAL A 30 9.11 -8.76 -2.39
N ASP A 31 9.59 -8.08 -3.43
CA ASP A 31 11.02 -7.79 -3.58
C ASP A 31 11.47 -6.60 -2.70
N LEU A 32 10.62 -5.57 -2.56
CA LEU A 32 10.92 -4.33 -1.86
C LEU A 32 9.71 -3.81 -1.09
N VAL A 33 9.95 -3.26 0.11
CA VAL A 33 8.95 -2.61 0.96
C VAL A 33 9.40 -1.21 1.38
N PRO A 34 8.48 -0.25 1.57
CA PRO A 34 8.81 1.07 2.08
C PRO A 34 9.13 1.01 3.58
N VAL A 35 10.28 1.58 3.95
CA VAL A 35 10.68 1.78 5.35
C VAL A 35 10.84 3.27 5.59
N ILE A 36 10.09 3.79 6.56
CA ILE A 36 10.19 5.20 6.96
C ILE A 36 11.27 5.32 8.03
N ARG A 37 12.19 6.28 7.88
CA ARG A 37 13.16 6.61 8.92
C ARG A 37 12.80 7.92 9.59
N ILE A 38 12.77 7.89 10.91
CA ILE A 38 12.54 9.06 11.74
C ILE A 38 13.83 9.36 12.50
N PHE A 39 14.41 10.51 12.22
CA PHE A 39 15.60 11.00 12.89
C PHE A 39 15.23 12.00 13.98
N GLY A 40 15.86 11.85 15.14
CA GLY A 40 15.48 12.62 16.31
C GLY A 40 16.45 12.52 17.48
N ALA A 41 16.02 13.04 18.63
CA ALA A 41 16.74 12.90 19.88
C ALA A 41 15.81 12.50 21.04
N THR A 42 16.34 11.74 22.00
CA THR A 42 15.66 11.52 23.30
C THR A 42 15.68 12.81 24.13
N PRO A 43 14.89 12.92 25.21
CA PRO A 43 14.91 14.12 26.07
C PRO A 43 16.28 14.32 26.74
N ALA A 44 17.08 13.26 26.85
CA ALA A 44 18.46 13.30 27.34
C ALA A 44 19.48 13.72 26.25
N GLY A 45 19.04 14.07 25.04
CA GLY A 45 19.88 14.54 23.94
C GLY A 45 20.55 13.44 23.10
N GLN A 46 20.23 12.16 23.33
CA GLN A 46 20.81 11.07 22.55
C GLN A 46 20.17 11.03 21.16
N LYS A 47 21.00 11.05 20.12
CA LYS A 47 20.52 10.91 18.73
C LYS A 47 19.94 9.51 18.52
N ALA A 48 18.80 9.44 17.84
CA ALA A 48 18.11 8.21 17.53
C ALA A 48 17.65 8.19 16.07
N CYS A 49 17.64 7.01 15.46
CA CYS A 49 17.02 6.72 14.18
C CYS A 49 16.03 5.57 14.39
N ILE A 50 14.77 5.79 14.04
CA ILE A 50 13.70 4.79 14.16
C ILE A 50 13.32 4.33 12.76
N HIS A 51 13.26 3.02 12.53
CA HIS A 51 12.72 2.44 11.30
C HIS A 51 11.28 2.00 11.54
N VAL A 52 10.35 2.55 10.77
CA VAL A 52 8.93 2.19 10.81
C VAL A 52 8.63 1.33 9.59
N HIS A 53 8.22 0.11 9.87
CA HIS A 53 7.90 -0.93 8.89
C HIS A 53 6.38 -1.02 8.66
N ARG A 54 5.98 -1.63 7.53
CA ARG A 54 4.56 -1.84 7.14
C ARG A 54 3.71 -0.58 6.95
N ALA A 55 4.33 0.58 6.81
CA ALA A 55 3.67 1.86 6.54
C ALA A 55 3.61 2.13 5.03
N PHE A 56 2.73 1.42 4.32
CA PHE A 56 2.57 1.55 2.88
C PHE A 56 1.70 2.75 2.49
N PRO A 57 2.08 3.52 1.46
CA PRO A 57 1.22 4.55 0.89
C PRO A 57 -0.10 3.98 0.37
N TYR A 58 -1.17 4.77 0.41
CA TYR A 58 -2.46 4.36 -0.13
C TYR A 58 -3.26 5.55 -0.65
N PHE A 59 -4.23 5.25 -1.50
CA PHE A 59 -5.25 6.20 -1.94
C PHE A 59 -6.60 5.48 -2.12
N TYR A 60 -7.65 6.24 -2.35
CA TYR A 60 -9.02 5.74 -2.49
C TYR A 60 -9.56 6.02 -3.88
N VAL A 61 -10.24 5.04 -4.47
CA VAL A 61 -11.00 5.17 -5.72
C VAL A 61 -12.47 4.89 -5.41
N PRO A 62 -13.42 5.74 -5.84
CA PRO A 62 -14.85 5.47 -5.68
C PRO A 62 -15.22 4.10 -6.27
N TYR A 63 -16.03 3.33 -5.55
CA TYR A 63 -16.56 2.06 -6.03
C TYR A 63 -18.02 2.25 -6.46
N ASP A 64 -18.32 1.84 -7.69
CA ASP A 64 -19.68 1.85 -8.23
C ASP A 64 -20.30 0.45 -8.04
N ASP A 65 -21.45 0.39 -7.37
CA ASP A 65 -22.19 -0.84 -7.08
C ASP A 65 -22.70 -1.55 -8.34
N SER A 66 -22.69 -0.88 -9.50
CA SER A 66 -23.01 -1.49 -10.80
C SER A 66 -21.85 -2.31 -11.39
N LEU A 67 -20.65 -2.23 -10.81
CA LEU A 67 -19.52 -3.06 -11.23
C LEU A 67 -19.75 -4.51 -10.80
N PRO A 68 -19.49 -5.49 -11.68
CA PRO A 68 -19.68 -6.89 -11.36
C PRO A 68 -18.84 -7.27 -10.13
N SER A 69 -19.52 -7.74 -9.08
CA SER A 69 -18.93 -8.13 -7.79
C SER A 69 -18.25 -9.51 -7.82
N THR A 70 -18.43 -10.24 -8.91
CA THR A 70 -17.74 -11.50 -9.20
C THR A 70 -16.62 -11.24 -10.21
N PRO A 71 -15.41 -11.79 -10.04
CA PRO A 71 -14.50 -11.98 -11.16
C PRO A 71 -15.14 -13.02 -12.08
N GLN A 72 -16.11 -12.59 -12.89
CA GLN A 72 -16.67 -13.42 -13.94
C GLN A 72 -15.54 -13.69 -14.92
N GLU A 73 -15.36 -14.96 -15.22
CA GLU A 73 -14.46 -15.51 -16.22
C GLU A 73 -14.52 -14.67 -17.50
N GLY A 74 -13.58 -13.74 -17.63
CA GLY A 74 -13.30 -13.06 -18.88
C GLY A 74 -12.69 -14.07 -19.82
N ASN A 75 -13.53 -14.81 -20.53
CA ASN A 75 -13.13 -15.62 -21.68
C ASN A 75 -12.73 -14.66 -22.82
N GLY A 76 -11.53 -14.08 -22.71
CA GLY A 76 -10.94 -13.17 -23.68
C GLY A 76 -9.54 -13.67 -24.03
N GLY A 77 -9.47 -14.58 -25.01
CA GLY A 77 -8.23 -15.03 -25.58
C GLY A 77 -7.42 -13.87 -26.15
N GLY A 78 -6.35 -13.50 -25.45
CA GLY A 78 -5.33 -12.58 -25.92
C GLY A 78 -3.96 -13.20 -25.69
N ASN A 79 -3.47 -13.93 -26.68
CA ASN A 79 -2.06 -14.36 -26.74
C ASN A 79 -1.19 -13.13 -27.01
N GLY A 80 -0.95 -12.33 -25.97
CA GLY A 80 0.07 -11.30 -25.95
C GLY A 80 1.37 -11.89 -25.41
N GLY A 81 2.25 -12.35 -26.31
CA GLY A 81 3.61 -12.73 -25.96
C GLY A 81 4.32 -11.56 -25.29
N SER A 82 4.32 -11.57 -23.95
CA SER A 82 4.97 -10.56 -23.14
C SER A 82 6.34 -11.10 -22.77
N SER A 83 7.38 -10.51 -23.35
CA SER A 83 8.75 -10.68 -22.88
C SER A 83 8.78 -10.56 -21.35
N ALA A 84 9.37 -11.55 -20.66
CA ALA A 84 9.40 -11.65 -19.21
C ALA A 84 10.29 -10.55 -18.58
N SER A 85 9.85 -9.30 -18.65
CA SER A 85 10.31 -8.27 -17.73
C SER A 85 9.63 -8.54 -16.39
N LYS A 86 10.42 -8.61 -15.32
CA LYS A 86 9.91 -8.79 -13.95
C LYS A 86 9.01 -7.58 -13.65
N GLN A 87 7.70 -7.74 -13.77
CA GLN A 87 6.75 -6.66 -13.55
C GLN A 87 6.91 -6.21 -12.10
N ARG A 88 7.28 -4.94 -11.90
CA ARG A 88 7.51 -4.40 -10.57
C ARG A 88 6.17 -4.39 -9.84
N GLN A 89 6.12 -5.02 -8.67
CA GLN A 89 4.94 -4.95 -7.81
C GLN A 89 4.71 -3.49 -7.41
N VAL A 90 3.58 -2.92 -7.84
CA VAL A 90 3.17 -1.53 -7.52
C VAL A 90 2.01 -1.52 -6.53
N VAL A 91 1.22 -2.59 -6.46
CA VAL A 91 0.06 -2.68 -5.56
C VAL A 91 0.30 -3.80 -4.57
N HIS A 92 0.22 -3.46 -3.29
CA HIS A 92 0.33 -4.41 -2.20
C HIS A 92 -1.01 -5.06 -1.85
N ALA A 93 -2.08 -4.27 -1.78
CA ALA A 93 -3.41 -4.77 -1.41
C ALA A 93 -4.55 -3.89 -1.93
N LEU A 94 -5.72 -4.50 -2.11
CA LEU A 94 -6.98 -3.82 -2.38
C LEU A 94 -7.97 -4.12 -1.26
N GLN A 95 -8.65 -3.09 -0.74
CA GLN A 95 -9.64 -3.25 0.33
C GLN A 95 -10.90 -2.44 0.01
N LEU A 96 -12.07 -3.07 0.04
CA LEU A 96 -13.35 -2.36 -0.05
C LEU A 96 -13.67 -1.72 1.30
N VAL A 97 -13.91 -0.42 1.31
CA VAL A 97 -14.17 0.37 2.53
C VAL A 97 -15.35 1.31 2.33
N ARG A 98 -15.99 1.70 3.44
CA ARG A 98 -16.97 2.81 3.46
C ARG A 98 -16.27 4.10 3.85
N GLY A 99 -16.66 5.20 3.22
CA GLY A 99 -16.11 6.52 3.53
C GLY A 99 -17.07 7.63 3.13
N LYS A 100 -16.79 8.84 3.63
CA LYS A 100 -17.55 10.05 3.30
C LYS A 100 -16.64 11.01 2.52
N PRO A 101 -17.01 11.44 1.31
CA PRO A 101 -16.23 12.43 0.59
C PRO A 101 -16.18 13.74 1.38
N PHE A 102 -14.99 14.33 1.44
CA PHE A 102 -14.80 15.61 2.11
C PHE A 102 -15.47 16.76 1.35
N TYR A 103 -15.49 16.69 0.01
CA TYR A 103 -16.07 17.71 -0.85
C TYR A 103 -17.51 17.35 -1.25
N GLY A 104 -18.39 18.35 -1.19
CA GLY A 104 -19.83 18.20 -1.44
C GLY A 104 -20.63 17.95 -0.17
N TYR A 105 -21.93 18.26 -0.20
CA TYR A 105 -22.85 17.97 0.91
C TYR A 105 -23.59 16.66 0.64
N LEU A 106 -22.90 15.56 0.91
CA LEU A 106 -23.46 14.21 0.77
C LEU A 106 -23.79 13.68 2.17
N MET A 107 -25.04 13.26 2.37
CA MET A 107 -25.49 12.72 3.65
C MET A 107 -24.90 11.34 3.90
N ASP A 108 -24.90 10.51 2.85
CA ASP A 108 -24.61 9.09 2.93
C ASP A 108 -23.13 8.76 2.73
N GLU A 109 -22.72 7.64 3.34
CA GLU A 109 -21.43 7.01 3.05
C GLU A 109 -21.45 6.33 1.68
N GLN A 110 -20.30 6.36 1.02
CA GLN A 110 -20.07 5.68 -0.25
C GLN A 110 -19.00 4.61 -0.09
N LEU A 111 -19.00 3.65 -1.02
CA LEU A 111 -17.96 2.64 -1.09
C LEU A 111 -16.74 3.18 -1.85
N TYR A 112 -15.57 2.80 -1.38
CA TYR A 112 -14.29 3.10 -2.00
C TYR A 112 -13.41 1.85 -2.00
N ILE A 113 -12.60 1.70 -3.03
CA ILE A 113 -11.47 0.78 -3.01
C ILE A 113 -10.27 1.54 -2.46
N LYS A 114 -9.75 1.10 -1.31
CA LYS A 114 -8.44 1.49 -0.81
C LYS A 114 -7.36 0.72 -1.56
N VAL A 115 -6.60 1.42 -2.38
CA VAL A 115 -5.44 0.88 -3.10
C VAL A 115 -4.21 1.12 -2.23
N VAL A 116 -3.66 0.04 -1.68
CA VAL A 116 -2.40 0.06 -0.93
C VAL A 116 -1.27 -0.25 -1.91
N LEU A 117 -0.34 0.68 -2.06
CA LEU A 117 0.84 0.53 -2.91
C LEU A 117 1.88 -0.38 -2.25
#